data_AF-A0A8U0W4J0-F1
#
_entry.id   AF-A0A8U0W4J0-F1
#
_cell.length_a   1.000
_cell.length_b   1.000
_cell.length_c   1.000
_cell.angle_alpha   90.00
_cell.angle_beta   90.00
_cell.angle_gamma   90.00
#
_symmetry.space_group_name_H-M   'P 1'
#
loop_
_entity.id
_entity.type
_entity.pdbx_description
1 polymer ?
#
loop_
_entity_poly.entity_id
_entity_poly.type
_entity_poly.pdbx_seq_one_letter_code
_entity_poly.pdbx_strand_id
1 'polypeptide(L)'
;MDFGDDFVATSTNGEELDPAAEFLAREQSMLGDLEAEINAVSTVASNATVTTTVGDDALLGGDINEIAAASSGGFESSTGSFEMIGGENIDSNAISAPPPSRVEPEKIRKWREEQKKRLEEKDREEERKKEELRLQAKKELEDWLRQTEESIAKTKSAARNAEKQAAALENGSAMEPGTEWERIAKLCDFNPKVNKSGKDVSRMRSIYLHLKQNPIPIGTQKA
;
A
#
# COMPACT_ATOMS: atom_id res chain seq x y z
N MET A 1 -39.24 -66.99 2.98
CA MET A 1 -38.90 -66.13 4.12
C MET A 1 -39.32 -64.73 3.74
N ASP A 2 -40.42 -64.32 4.35
CA ASP A 2 -41.08 -63.03 4.25
C ASP A 2 -40.62 -62.20 5.44
N PHE A 3 -40.21 -60.95 5.21
CA PHE A 3 -39.96 -59.96 6.25
C PHE A 3 -40.30 -58.58 5.69
N GLY A 4 -41.60 -58.34 5.54
CA GLY A 4 -42.16 -57.00 5.51
C GLY A 4 -42.64 -56.58 6.89
N ASP A 5 -42.40 -55.29 7.18
CA ASP A 5 -43.15 -54.40 8.08
C ASP A 5 -42.74 -54.24 9.57
N ASP A 6 -41.89 -53.22 9.76
CA ASP A 6 -42.25 -51.92 10.37
C ASP A 6 -42.20 -51.69 11.90
N PHE A 7 -41.59 -50.54 12.19
CA PHE A 7 -41.78 -49.62 13.30
C PHE A 7 -41.21 -49.95 14.70
N VAL A 8 -40.12 -49.25 15.08
CA VAL A 8 -40.17 -48.14 16.07
C VAL A 8 -38.79 -47.46 16.18
N ALA A 9 -38.80 -46.19 15.76
CA ALA A 9 -37.97 -45.05 16.15
C ALA A 9 -36.78 -45.26 17.12
N THR A 10 -35.61 -44.79 16.69
CA THR A 10 -34.81 -43.86 17.50
C THR A 10 -34.17 -42.84 16.57
N SER A 11 -34.79 -41.66 16.46
CA SER A 11 -34.07 -40.45 16.10
C SER A 11 -33.01 -40.20 17.16
N THR A 12 -31.73 -40.33 16.81
CA THR A 12 -30.64 -39.64 17.51
C THR A 12 -29.59 -39.19 16.51
N ASN A 13 -29.49 -37.87 16.38
CA ASN A 13 -28.41 -37.09 15.79
C ASN A 13 -27.07 -37.84 15.64
N GLY A 14 -26.58 -37.94 14.41
CA GLY A 14 -25.23 -38.39 14.11
C GLY A 14 -24.90 -38.02 12.67
N GLU A 15 -24.07 -36.98 12.53
CA GLU A 15 -23.66 -36.35 11.28
C GLU A 15 -23.25 -37.38 10.22
N GLU A 16 -23.88 -37.32 9.06
CA GLU A 16 -23.41 -37.97 7.83
C GLU A 16 -22.18 -37.17 7.36
N LEU A 17 -21.04 -37.41 8.02
CA LEU A 17 -19.77 -36.79 7.66
C LEU A 17 -19.37 -37.34 6.29
N ASP A 18 -19.49 -36.47 5.28
CA ASP A 18 -18.98 -36.70 3.93
C ASP A 18 -17.53 -37.25 4.01
N PRO A 19 -17.21 -38.39 3.37
CA PRO A 19 -15.84 -38.90 3.32
C PRO A 19 -14.81 -37.86 2.86
N ALA A 20 -15.22 -36.84 2.10
CA ALA A 20 -14.37 -35.71 1.73
C ALA A 20 -14.19 -34.68 2.86
N ALA A 21 -15.12 -34.56 3.80
CA ALA A 21 -15.03 -33.66 4.95
C ALA A 21 -13.94 -34.09 5.94
N GLU A 22 -13.79 -35.40 6.18
CA GLU A 22 -12.70 -35.91 7.04
C GLU A 22 -11.32 -35.64 6.40
N PHE A 23 -11.21 -35.77 5.07
CA PHE A 23 -9.99 -35.44 4.33
C PHE A 23 -9.68 -33.94 4.37
N LEU A 24 -10.67 -33.06 4.14
CA LEU A 24 -10.50 -31.62 4.21
C LEU A 24 -10.14 -31.14 5.62
N ALA A 25 -10.76 -31.69 6.67
CA ALA A 25 -10.43 -31.38 8.05
C ALA A 25 -9.01 -31.84 8.42
N ARG A 26 -8.59 -33.02 7.93
CA ARG A 26 -7.24 -33.53 8.09
C ARG A 26 -6.21 -32.65 7.40
N GLU A 27 -6.46 -32.24 6.16
CA GLU A 27 -5.58 -31.33 5.40
C GLU A 27 -5.51 -29.94 6.06
N GLN A 28 -6.64 -29.41 6.55
CA GLN A 28 -6.68 -28.14 7.28
C GLN A 28 -5.91 -28.20 8.61
N SER A 29 -5.99 -29.32 9.34
CA SER A 29 -5.20 -29.50 10.57
C SER A 29 -3.71 -29.69 10.28
N MET A 30 -3.35 -30.25 9.13
CA MET A 30 -1.96 -30.50 8.74
C MET A 30 -1.28 -29.25 8.16
N LEU A 31 -1.99 -28.44 7.39
CA LEU A 31 -1.46 -27.20 6.79
C LEU A 31 -1.65 -25.94 7.67
N GLY A 32 -2.53 -26.00 8.66
CA GLY A 32 -2.81 -24.86 9.54
C GLY A 32 -3.56 -23.71 8.83
N ASP A 33 -4.08 -22.80 9.63
CA ASP A 33 -4.80 -21.59 9.19
C ASP A 33 -3.81 -20.53 8.67
N LEU A 34 -3.26 -20.77 7.47
CA LEU A 34 -2.29 -19.88 6.81
C LEU A 34 -2.87 -18.48 6.52
N GLU A 35 -4.20 -18.34 6.51
CA GLU A 35 -4.90 -17.07 6.27
C GLU A 35 -4.67 -16.08 7.43
N ALA A 36 -4.68 -16.56 8.68
CA ALA A 36 -4.40 -15.74 9.84
C ALA A 36 -2.93 -15.27 9.90
N GLU A 37 -1.98 -16.11 9.48
CA GLU A 37 -0.55 -15.78 9.46
C GLU A 37 -0.19 -14.78 8.35
N ILE A 38 -0.78 -14.92 7.16
CA ILE A 38 -0.60 -13.96 6.05
C ILE A 38 -1.14 -12.57 6.45
N ASN A 39 -2.29 -12.51 7.14
CA ASN A 39 -2.84 -11.24 7.60
C ASN A 39 -1.99 -10.62 8.73
N ALA A 40 -1.42 -11.43 9.63
CA ALA A 40 -0.50 -10.96 10.66
C ALA A 40 0.79 -10.38 10.06
N VAL A 41 1.38 -11.02 9.05
CA VAL A 41 2.58 -10.52 8.35
C VAL A 41 2.31 -9.20 7.62
N SER A 42 1.12 -9.05 7.02
CA SER A 42 0.69 -7.81 6.37
C SER A 42 0.63 -6.61 7.34
N THR A 43 0.21 -6.84 8.59
CA THR A 43 0.15 -5.77 9.61
C THR A 43 1.52 -5.35 10.17
N VAL A 44 2.54 -6.22 10.13
CA VAL A 44 3.89 -5.90 10.62
C VAL A 44 4.71 -5.11 9.59
N ALA A 45 4.46 -5.32 8.29
CA ALA A 45 5.17 -4.61 7.22
C ALA A 45 4.82 -3.09 7.16
N SER A 46 3.70 -2.66 7.74
CA SER A 46 3.25 -1.26 7.69
C SER A 46 3.97 -0.30 8.65
N ASN A 47 4.88 -0.79 9.52
CA ASN A 47 5.47 0.04 10.59
C ASN A 47 7.01 0.17 10.56
N ALA A 48 7.70 -0.29 9.51
CA ALA A 48 9.14 -0.10 9.36
C ALA A 48 9.46 1.29 8.78
N THR A 49 9.68 2.27 9.65
CA THR A 49 10.22 3.60 9.30
C THR A 49 11.68 3.46 8.85
N VAL A 50 11.94 3.51 7.55
CA VAL A 50 13.30 3.57 6.99
C VAL A 50 13.75 5.02 6.94
N THR A 51 14.75 5.35 7.75
CA THR A 51 15.46 6.63 7.75
C THR A 51 16.61 6.51 6.75
N THR A 52 16.54 7.17 5.60
CA THR A 52 17.64 7.21 4.62
C THR A 52 18.39 8.53 4.71
N THR A 53 19.58 8.46 5.31
CA THR A 53 20.62 9.48 5.24
C THR A 53 21.28 9.45 3.85
N VAL A 54 21.47 10.64 3.28
CA VAL A 54 22.11 10.94 2.00
C VAL A 54 23.47 10.25 1.79
N GLY A 55 23.64 9.62 0.62
CA GLY A 55 24.92 9.15 0.07
C GLY A 55 24.73 8.36 -1.22
N ASP A 56 25.30 8.86 -2.32
CA ASP A 56 25.71 8.20 -3.60
C ASP A 56 24.71 7.23 -4.28
N ASP A 57 23.99 7.57 -5.36
CA ASP A 57 24.37 7.94 -6.73
C ASP A 57 25.45 7.05 -7.41
N ALA A 58 25.07 5.83 -7.81
CA ALA A 58 25.74 5.08 -8.90
C ALA A 58 24.99 3.83 -9.44
N LEU A 59 23.71 3.58 -9.17
CA LEU A 59 23.09 2.27 -9.50
C LEU A 59 22.18 2.24 -10.74
N LEU A 60 21.90 3.37 -11.40
CA LEU A 60 20.88 3.43 -12.47
C LEU A 60 21.38 4.02 -13.80
N GLY A 61 22.60 3.68 -14.23
CA GLY A 61 23.17 4.23 -15.45
C GLY A 61 24.26 3.39 -16.11
N GLY A 62 23.99 2.11 -16.38
CA GLY A 62 24.93 1.23 -17.07
C GLY A 62 24.23 0.21 -17.97
N ASP A 63 24.27 0.51 -19.27
CA ASP A 63 24.24 -0.39 -20.44
C ASP A 63 23.38 -1.67 -20.43
N ILE A 64 22.31 -1.66 -21.24
CA ILE A 64 21.30 -2.73 -21.37
C ILE A 64 21.73 -3.81 -22.39
N ASN A 65 22.96 -3.73 -22.93
CA ASN A 65 23.40 -4.56 -24.05
C ASN A 65 24.29 -5.76 -23.64
N GLU A 66 24.56 -5.96 -22.35
CA GLU A 66 25.46 -7.03 -21.85
C GLU A 66 24.74 -8.17 -21.09
N ILE A 67 23.40 -8.23 -21.11
CA ILE A 67 22.64 -9.34 -20.48
C ILE A 67 22.35 -10.48 -21.47
N ALA A 68 22.66 -10.32 -22.75
CA ALA A 68 22.41 -11.35 -23.78
C ALA A 68 23.50 -12.43 -23.89
N ALA A 69 24.65 -12.29 -23.20
CA ALA A 69 25.82 -13.15 -23.43
C ALA A 69 26.25 -14.04 -22.23
N ALA A 70 25.57 -13.97 -21.08
CA ALA A 70 26.01 -14.65 -19.85
C ALA A 70 25.00 -15.63 -19.22
N SER A 71 23.91 -16.01 -19.90
CA SER A 71 22.96 -17.01 -19.40
C SER A 71 22.95 -18.28 -20.24
N SER A 72 24.15 -18.81 -20.47
CA SER A 72 24.40 -20.20 -20.87
C SER A 72 25.08 -20.92 -19.69
N GLY A 73 24.41 -20.95 -18.55
CA GLY A 73 24.86 -21.63 -17.33
C GLY A 73 23.70 -22.44 -16.77
N GLY A 74 23.87 -23.76 -16.69
CA GLY A 74 22.79 -24.71 -16.49
C GLY A 74 22.04 -24.55 -15.18
N PHE A 75 20.72 -24.56 -15.28
CA PHE A 75 19.82 -24.89 -14.19
C PHE A 75 19.26 -26.29 -14.49
N GLU A 76 19.75 -27.26 -13.74
CA GLU A 76 19.29 -28.63 -13.71
C GLU A 76 17.85 -28.71 -13.21
N SER A 77 16.91 -28.66 -14.15
CA SER A 77 15.51 -28.99 -13.92
C SER A 77 15.41 -30.49 -13.65
N SER A 78 15.58 -30.88 -12.39
CA SER A 78 15.13 -32.17 -11.87
C SER A 78 13.60 -32.16 -11.80
N THR A 79 12.96 -32.21 -12.96
CA THR A 79 11.57 -32.64 -13.11
C THR A 79 11.64 -34.12 -13.45
N GLY A 80 11.29 -34.96 -12.47
CA GLY A 80 11.28 -36.40 -12.59
C GLY A 80 10.71 -36.86 -13.93
N SER A 81 11.50 -37.65 -14.63
CA SER A 81 11.15 -38.41 -15.81
C SER A 81 9.87 -39.21 -15.55
N PHE A 82 8.72 -38.68 -15.96
CA PHE A 82 7.54 -39.51 -16.21
C PHE A 82 7.88 -40.35 -17.44
N GLU A 83 8.19 -41.63 -17.20
CA GLU A 83 8.46 -42.64 -18.21
C GLU A 83 7.31 -42.69 -19.22
N MET A 84 7.54 -42.13 -20.40
CA MET A 84 6.78 -42.43 -21.61
C MET A 84 7.16 -43.85 -22.06
N ILE A 85 6.65 -44.86 -21.36
CA ILE A 85 6.61 -46.24 -21.88
C ILE A 85 5.70 -46.22 -23.11
N GLY A 86 6.29 -46.34 -24.30
CA GLY A 86 5.55 -46.46 -25.55
C GLY A 86 6.26 -45.95 -26.81
N GLY A 87 7.53 -45.55 -26.72
CA GLY A 87 8.34 -45.14 -27.86
C GLY A 87 9.12 -46.28 -28.51
N GLU A 88 8.49 -47.40 -28.85
CA GLU A 88 9.08 -48.39 -29.75
C GLU A 88 8.20 -48.61 -30.99
N ASN A 89 8.90 -48.56 -32.11
CA ASN A 89 8.49 -48.72 -33.49
C ASN A 89 7.61 -49.97 -33.70
N ILE A 90 6.32 -49.79 -33.94
CA ILE A 90 5.45 -50.81 -34.54
C ILE A 90 4.93 -50.25 -35.85
N ASP A 91 5.46 -50.76 -36.96
CA ASP A 91 4.94 -50.58 -38.32
C ASP A 91 3.44 -50.90 -38.35
N SER A 92 2.63 -49.85 -38.18
CA SER A 92 1.18 -49.95 -38.12
C SER A 92 0.65 -49.76 -39.54
N ASN A 93 0.50 -50.90 -40.21
CA ASN A 93 -0.29 -51.09 -41.42
C ASN A 93 -1.49 -50.12 -41.47
N ALA A 94 -1.53 -49.25 -42.48
CA ALA A 94 -2.56 -48.25 -42.68
C ALA A 94 -3.94 -48.91 -42.91
N ILE A 95 -4.72 -49.09 -41.85
CA ILE A 95 -6.15 -49.38 -41.97
C ILE A 95 -6.84 -48.04 -42.21
N SER A 96 -7.01 -47.70 -43.49
CA SER A 96 -7.92 -46.66 -43.95
C SER A 96 -9.36 -47.10 -43.65
N ALA A 97 -9.81 -46.84 -42.42
CA ALA A 97 -11.22 -46.89 -42.07
C ALA A 97 -11.81 -45.47 -42.29
N PRO A 98 -12.95 -45.34 -42.99
CA PRO A 98 -13.61 -44.04 -43.12
C PRO A 98 -13.89 -43.47 -41.73
N PRO A 99 -13.69 -42.16 -41.49
CA PRO A 99 -13.89 -41.58 -40.18
C PRO A 99 -15.35 -41.84 -39.78
N PRO A 100 -15.61 -42.53 -38.64
CA PRO A 100 -16.98 -42.69 -38.20
C PRO A 100 -17.52 -41.29 -37.96
N SER A 101 -18.61 -40.92 -38.65
CA SER A 101 -19.35 -39.69 -38.41
C SER A 101 -19.93 -39.75 -37.00
N ARG A 102 -19.10 -39.43 -36.02
CA ARG A 102 -19.48 -39.33 -34.61
C ARG A 102 -20.28 -38.04 -34.48
N VAL A 103 -21.58 -38.14 -34.73
CA VAL A 103 -22.53 -37.17 -34.16
C VAL A 103 -22.33 -37.30 -32.65
N GLU A 104 -21.68 -36.32 -32.03
CA GLU A 104 -21.41 -36.35 -30.59
C GLU A 104 -22.74 -36.60 -29.85
N PRO A 105 -22.81 -37.56 -28.93
CA PRO A 105 -24.03 -37.81 -28.16
C PRO A 105 -24.52 -36.51 -27.51
N GLU A 106 -25.81 -36.16 -27.66
CA GLU A 106 -26.35 -34.86 -27.23
C GLU A 106 -26.07 -34.53 -25.76
N LYS A 107 -25.94 -35.55 -24.90
CA LYS A 107 -25.55 -35.39 -23.49
C LYS A 107 -24.13 -34.85 -23.32
N ILE A 108 -23.18 -35.33 -24.12
CA ILE A 108 -21.78 -34.87 -24.12
C ILE A 108 -21.71 -33.46 -24.72
N ARG A 109 -22.51 -33.15 -25.73
CA ARG A 109 -22.64 -31.79 -26.28
C ARG A 109 -23.12 -30.80 -25.21
N LYS A 110 -24.22 -31.13 -24.52
CA LYS A 110 -24.76 -30.33 -23.40
C LYS A 110 -23.74 -30.15 -22.28
N TRP A 111 -23.04 -31.22 -21.89
CA TRP A 111 -22.00 -31.15 -20.87
C TRP A 111 -20.82 -30.26 -21.28
N ARG A 112 -20.35 -30.35 -22.53
CA ARG A 112 -19.29 -29.46 -23.06
C ARG A 112 -19.74 -28.00 -23.08
N GLU A 113 -20.98 -27.74 -23.48
CA GLU A 113 -21.57 -26.40 -23.50
C GLU A 113 -21.70 -25.83 -22.07
N GLU A 114 -22.16 -26.63 -21.10
CA GLU A 114 -22.26 -26.25 -19.69
C GLU A 114 -20.89 -26.00 -19.05
N GLN A 115 -19.90 -26.86 -19.31
CA GLN A 115 -18.53 -26.67 -18.83
C GLN A 115 -17.88 -25.43 -19.44
N LYS A 116 -18.04 -25.24 -20.76
CA LYS A 116 -17.55 -24.04 -21.45
C LYS A 116 -18.16 -22.78 -20.87
N LYS A 117 -19.48 -22.78 -20.64
CA LYS A 117 -20.19 -21.64 -20.03
C LYS A 117 -19.70 -21.35 -18.61
N ARG A 118 -19.51 -22.40 -17.79
CA ARG A 118 -18.98 -22.25 -16.42
C ARG A 118 -17.56 -21.68 -16.42
N LEU A 119 -16.73 -22.09 -17.37
CA LEU A 119 -15.38 -21.56 -17.51
C LEU A 119 -15.42 -20.09 -17.93
N GLU A 120 -16.20 -19.76 -18.95
CA GLU A 120 -16.38 -18.38 -19.42
C GLU A 120 -16.94 -17.44 -18.34
N GLU A 121 -17.80 -17.95 -17.45
CA GLU A 121 -18.28 -17.18 -16.30
C GLU A 121 -17.19 -16.92 -15.26
N LYS A 122 -16.35 -17.90 -14.96
CA LYS A 122 -15.19 -17.72 -14.08
C LYS A 122 -14.19 -16.74 -14.67
N ASP A 123 -13.85 -16.90 -15.96
CA ASP A 123 -12.92 -16.01 -16.65
C ASP A 123 -13.41 -14.55 -16.60
N ARG A 124 -14.72 -14.35 -16.76
CA ARG A 124 -15.36 -13.02 -16.65
C ARG A 124 -15.32 -12.45 -15.23
N GLU A 125 -15.52 -13.28 -14.20
CA GLU A 125 -15.40 -12.84 -12.81
C GLU A 125 -13.97 -12.45 -12.45
N GLU A 126 -12.99 -13.23 -12.93
CA GLU A 126 -11.57 -12.95 -12.75
C GLU A 126 -11.17 -11.64 -13.46
N GLU A 127 -11.63 -11.44 -14.70
CA GLU A 127 -11.39 -10.21 -15.44
C GLU A 127 -12.00 -8.99 -14.73
N ARG A 128 -13.26 -9.10 -14.29
CA ARG A 128 -13.91 -8.04 -13.50
C ARG A 128 -13.13 -7.71 -12.24
N LYS A 129 -12.72 -8.72 -11.45
CA LYS A 129 -11.95 -8.51 -10.22
C LYS A 129 -10.61 -7.85 -10.51
N LYS A 130 -9.95 -8.23 -11.61
CA LYS A 130 -8.69 -7.64 -12.06
C LYS A 130 -8.86 -6.17 -12.46
N GLU A 131 -9.95 -5.83 -13.16
CA GLU A 131 -10.29 -4.46 -13.50
C GLU A 131 -10.63 -3.62 -12.27
N GLU A 132 -11.40 -4.15 -11.34
CA GLU A 132 -11.72 -3.51 -10.05
C GLU A 132 -10.44 -3.19 -9.26
N LEU A 133 -9.51 -4.14 -9.15
CA LEU A 133 -8.22 -3.91 -8.50
C LEU A 133 -7.40 -2.84 -9.22
N ARG A 134 -7.39 -2.84 -10.56
CA ARG A 134 -6.68 -1.81 -11.34
C ARG A 134 -7.29 -0.44 -11.15
N LEU A 135 -8.61 -0.34 -11.15
CA LEU A 135 -9.31 0.92 -10.94
C LEU A 135 -9.07 1.44 -9.52
N GLN A 136 -9.08 0.54 -8.53
CA GLN A 136 -8.78 0.89 -7.14
C GLN A 136 -7.35 1.41 -7.00
N ALA A 137 -6.36 0.70 -7.56
CA ALA A 137 -4.97 1.15 -7.53
C ALA A 137 -4.78 2.50 -8.23
N LYS A 138 -5.47 2.71 -9.36
CA LYS A 138 -5.44 3.99 -10.07
C LYS A 138 -6.05 5.12 -9.22
N LYS A 139 -7.20 4.87 -8.60
CA LYS A 139 -7.87 5.84 -7.74
C LYS A 139 -7.01 6.20 -6.52
N GLU A 140 -6.39 5.22 -5.87
CA GLU A 140 -5.51 5.44 -4.74
C GLU A 140 -4.29 6.31 -5.12
N LEU A 141 -3.72 6.08 -6.30
CA LEU A 141 -2.65 6.92 -6.84
C LEU A 141 -3.12 8.36 -7.08
N GLU A 142 -4.29 8.54 -7.69
CA GLU A 142 -4.88 9.86 -7.92
C GLU A 142 -5.17 10.60 -6.60
N ASP A 143 -5.72 9.90 -5.60
CA ASP A 143 -5.99 10.44 -4.27
C ASP A 143 -4.69 10.84 -3.55
N TRP A 144 -3.64 10.03 -3.65
CA TRP A 144 -2.33 10.34 -3.08
C TRP A 144 -1.67 11.57 -3.72
N LEU A 145 -1.74 11.68 -5.05
CA LEU A 145 -1.22 12.83 -5.78
C LEU A 145 -1.96 14.11 -5.38
N ARG A 146 -3.29 14.04 -5.29
CA ARG A 146 -4.12 15.16 -4.82
C ARG A 146 -3.76 15.59 -3.41
N GLN A 147 -3.64 14.65 -2.47
CA GLN A 147 -3.27 14.95 -1.09
C GLN A 147 -1.87 15.57 -1.00
N THR A 148 -0.94 15.08 -1.81
CA THR A 148 0.43 15.62 -1.89
C THR A 148 0.42 17.05 -2.43
N GLU A 149 -0.33 17.32 -3.49
CA GLU A 149 -0.48 18.66 -4.05
C GLU A 149 -1.10 19.62 -3.02
N GLU A 150 -2.18 19.20 -2.33
CA GLU A 150 -2.82 20.00 -1.29
C GLU A 150 -1.84 20.29 -0.12
N SER A 151 -1.04 19.30 0.28
CA SER A 151 -0.01 19.47 1.32
C SER A 151 1.09 20.46 0.91
N ILE A 152 1.58 20.35 -0.33
CA ILE A 152 2.59 21.27 -0.89
C ILE A 152 2.00 22.68 -1.01
N ALA A 153 0.78 22.82 -1.53
CA ALA A 153 0.08 24.09 -1.65
C ALA A 153 -0.13 24.75 -0.28
N LYS A 154 -0.55 23.96 0.72
CA LYS A 154 -0.69 24.42 2.10
C LYS A 154 0.64 24.90 2.66
N THR A 155 1.71 24.13 2.51
CA THR A 155 3.05 24.50 2.98
C THR A 155 3.56 25.77 2.30
N LYS A 156 3.39 25.88 0.98
CA LYS A 156 3.76 27.07 0.21
C LYS A 156 2.97 28.30 0.63
N SER A 157 1.67 28.15 0.89
CA SER A 157 0.81 29.23 1.37
C SER A 157 1.19 29.68 2.79
N ALA A 158 1.54 28.73 3.67
CA ALA A 158 2.04 29.01 5.00
C ALA A 158 3.38 29.75 4.95
N ALA A 159 4.31 29.33 4.07
CA ALA A 159 5.58 30.01 3.88
C ALA A 159 5.40 31.46 3.40
N ARG A 160 4.54 31.69 2.39
CA ARG A 160 4.21 33.05 1.94
C ARG A 160 3.55 33.89 3.03
N ASN A 161 2.67 33.31 3.84
CA ASN A 161 2.04 34.03 4.95
C ASN A 161 3.02 34.33 6.08
N ALA A 162 3.98 33.44 6.35
CA ALA A 162 5.07 33.68 7.29
C ALA A 162 5.99 34.79 6.79
N GLU A 163 6.34 34.79 5.49
CA GLU A 163 7.10 35.87 4.86
C GLU A 163 6.36 37.21 4.93
N LYS A 164 5.06 37.23 4.61
CA LYS A 164 4.23 38.44 4.76
C LYS A 164 4.17 38.93 6.20
N GLN A 165 4.08 38.02 7.18
CA GLN A 165 4.11 38.39 8.59
C GLN A 165 5.49 38.91 9.02
N ALA A 166 6.57 38.30 8.54
CA ALA A 166 7.92 38.79 8.78
C ALA A 166 8.12 40.19 8.16
N ALA A 167 7.72 40.37 6.91
CA ALA A 167 7.76 41.65 6.22
C ALA A 167 6.83 42.69 6.86
N ALA A 168 5.68 42.29 7.41
CA ALA A 168 4.80 43.19 8.17
C ALA A 168 5.35 43.51 9.56
N LEU A 169 6.12 42.62 10.19
CA LEU A 169 6.83 42.93 11.43
C LEU A 169 7.99 43.90 11.17
N GLU A 170 8.64 43.77 10.02
CA GLU A 170 9.74 44.64 9.56
C GLU A 170 9.25 46.02 9.08
N ASN A 171 8.14 46.05 8.32
CA ASN A 171 7.63 47.27 7.66
C ASN A 171 6.34 47.86 8.28
N GLY A 172 5.63 47.13 9.14
CA GLY A 172 4.22 47.38 9.48
C GLY A 172 3.95 48.19 10.74
N SER A 173 4.93 48.90 11.28
CA SER A 173 4.60 50.12 12.02
C SER A 173 5.19 51.27 11.22
N ALA A 174 4.32 52.12 10.67
CA ALA A 174 4.75 53.47 10.29
C ALA A 174 5.61 54.03 11.43
N MET A 175 6.65 54.80 11.09
CA MET A 175 7.46 55.52 12.08
C MET A 175 6.61 56.63 12.72
N GLU A 176 5.52 56.26 13.37
CA GLU A 176 4.74 57.14 14.20
C GLU A 176 5.54 57.32 15.51
N PRO A 177 5.98 58.54 15.80
CA PRO A 177 6.75 58.83 16.99
C PRO A 177 5.99 58.37 18.24
N GLY A 178 6.56 57.43 19.01
CA GLY A 178 5.97 56.91 20.25
C GLY A 178 5.73 55.39 20.27
N THR A 179 5.85 54.70 19.14
CA THR A 179 5.66 53.23 19.04
C THR A 179 6.96 52.42 19.10
N GLU A 180 8.11 53.08 19.26
CA GLU A 180 9.44 52.47 19.13
C GLU A 180 9.70 51.40 20.20
N TRP A 181 9.31 51.66 21.44
CA TRP A 181 9.47 50.70 22.55
C TRP A 181 8.56 49.49 22.41
N GLU A 182 7.38 49.65 21.81
CA GLU A 182 6.49 48.52 21.52
C GLU A 182 7.10 47.60 20.46
N ARG A 183 7.76 48.17 19.45
CA ARG A 183 8.49 47.43 18.41
C ARG A 183 9.70 46.67 18.97
N ILE A 184 10.54 47.35 19.76
CA ILE A 184 11.71 46.74 20.41
C ILE A 184 11.28 45.58 21.31
N ALA A 185 10.20 45.75 22.08
CA ALA A 185 9.67 44.69 22.93
C ALA A 185 9.12 43.49 22.13
N LYS A 186 8.50 43.69 20.97
CA LYS A 186 8.05 42.58 20.10
C LYS A 186 9.20 41.72 19.57
N LEU A 187 10.38 42.31 19.38
CA LEU A 187 11.59 41.62 18.94
C LEU A 187 12.39 41.01 20.10
N CYS A 188 12.12 41.42 21.35
CA CYS A 188 12.78 40.90 22.53
C CYS A 188 12.08 39.66 23.07
N ASP A 189 12.84 38.58 23.26
CA ASP A 189 12.36 37.39 23.93
C ASP A 189 12.35 37.59 25.45
N PHE A 190 11.17 37.58 26.07
CA PHE A 190 11.00 37.75 27.52
C PHE A 190 10.97 36.43 28.30
N ASN A 191 11.06 35.29 27.62
CA ASN A 191 11.09 34.02 28.32
C ASN A 191 12.47 33.83 29.00
N PRO A 192 12.50 33.58 30.33
CA PRO A 192 13.76 33.39 31.05
C PRO A 192 14.50 32.08 30.66
N LYS A 193 13.80 31.11 30.04
CA LYS A 193 14.36 29.78 29.72
C LYS A 193 15.10 29.71 28.38
N VAL A 194 14.97 30.73 27.55
CA VAL A 194 15.47 30.75 26.15
C VAL A 194 16.67 31.67 25.97
N ASN A 195 17.26 32.15 27.06
CA ASN A 195 18.49 32.92 26.98
C ASN A 195 19.67 32.01 26.60
N LYS A 196 19.91 31.88 25.29
CA LYS A 196 21.02 31.09 24.71
C LYS A 196 22.38 31.76 24.90
N SER A 197 22.39 33.05 25.28
CA SER A 197 23.59 33.82 25.58
C SER A 197 23.99 33.60 27.04
N GLY A 198 25.25 33.25 27.30
CA GLY A 198 25.81 33.16 28.65
C GLY A 198 25.91 34.49 29.42
N LYS A 199 25.45 35.59 28.82
CA LYS A 199 25.37 36.91 29.46
C LYS A 199 23.97 37.12 30.02
N ASP A 200 23.89 37.59 31.27
CA ASP A 200 22.62 37.98 31.87
C ASP A 200 22.09 39.26 31.22
N VAL A 201 21.02 39.12 30.45
CA VAL A 201 20.31 40.23 29.79
C VAL A 201 19.00 40.59 30.50
N SER A 202 18.74 40.03 31.69
CA SER A 202 17.48 40.23 32.43
C SER A 202 17.24 41.70 32.77
N ARG A 203 18.29 42.42 33.20
CA ARG A 203 18.21 43.87 33.47
C ARG A 203 17.86 44.67 32.23
N MET A 204 18.48 44.37 31.09
CA MET A 204 18.21 45.04 29.81
C MET A 204 16.77 44.80 29.36
N ARG A 205 16.31 43.53 29.42
CA ARG A 205 14.92 43.17 29.10
C ARG A 205 13.93 43.88 30.02
N SER A 206 14.21 43.95 31.32
CA SER A 206 13.37 44.70 32.28
C SER A 206 13.27 46.18 31.93
N ILE A 207 14.36 46.81 31.48
CA ILE A 207 14.36 48.22 31.04
C ILE A 207 13.48 48.40 29.79
N TYR A 208 13.62 47.52 28.78
CA TYR A 208 12.77 47.59 27.58
C TYR A 208 11.28 47.40 27.88
N LEU A 209 10.94 46.49 28.81
CA LEU A 209 9.55 46.29 29.23
C LEU A 209 9.00 47.52 29.97
N HIS A 210 9.82 48.15 30.82
CA HIS A 210 9.44 49.37 31.53
C HIS A 210 9.18 50.53 30.56
N LEU A 211 10.03 50.70 29.54
CA LEU A 211 9.88 51.74 28.52
C LEU A 211 8.67 51.51 27.59
N LYS A 212 8.27 50.25 27.40
CA LYS A 212 6.99 49.90 26.76
C LYS A 212 5.78 50.26 27.63
N GLN A 213 5.86 50.06 28.95
CA GLN A 213 4.76 50.33 29.88
C GLN A 213 4.63 51.82 30.24
N ASN A 214 5.75 52.54 30.23
CA ASN A 214 5.85 53.96 30.58
C ASN A 214 6.53 54.70 29.41
N PRO A 215 5.79 55.06 28.35
CA PRO A 215 6.34 55.77 27.21
C PRO A 215 6.84 57.15 27.64
N ILE A 216 8.03 57.53 27.16
CA ILE A 216 8.63 58.83 27.44
C ILE A 216 7.83 59.89 26.66
N PRO A 217 7.32 60.96 27.30
CA PRO A 217 6.61 62.02 26.59
C PRO A 217 7.55 62.72 25.61
N ILE A 218 7.16 62.79 24.34
CA ILE A 218 7.94 63.43 23.28
C ILE A 218 7.81 64.94 23.45
N GLY A 219 8.76 65.56 24.16
CA GLY A 219 8.84 67.01 24.25
C GLY A 219 9.21 67.60 22.90
N THR A 220 8.29 68.35 22.28
CA THR A 220 8.60 69.19 21.12
C THR A 220 9.61 70.26 21.56
N GLN A 221 10.91 70.02 21.38
CA GLN A 221 11.90 71.09 21.42
C GLN A 221 11.67 71.97 20.20
N LYS A 222 10.91 73.06 20.38
CA LYS A 222 10.93 74.19 19.45
C LYS A 222 12.33 74.78 19.49
N ALA A 223 13.00 74.73 18.33
CA ALA A 223 14.17 75.54 18.04
C ALA A 223 13.85 77.03 18.12
#